data_AF-A0AA41QGK3-F1
#
_entry.id   AF-A0AA41QGK3-F1
#
_cell.length_a   1.000
_cell.length_b   1.000
_cell.length_c   1.000
_cell.angle_alpha   90.00
_cell.angle_beta   90.00
_cell.angle_gamma   90.00
#
_symmetry.space_group_name_H-M   'P 1'
#
loop_
_entity.id
_entity.type
_entity.pdbx_description
1 polymer ?
#
loop_
_entity_poly.entity_id
_entity_poly.type
_entity_poly.pdbx_seq_one_letter_code
_entity_poly.pdbx_strand_id
1 'polypeptide(L)'
;MPPILDDLIREHANRRGQSLHVARDTGWFFPGGQPGRHLATENIRRDLVQIGVKPHENRKAAMFQLAANMPAPVLAELLGTTDKNAADWARLAARDWGAYIQHRTEMMCPRRS
;
A
#
# COMPACT_ATOMS: atom_id res chain seq x y z
N MET A 1 6.21 6.71 7.10
CA MET A 1 4.86 6.12 7.25
C MET A 1 4.00 7.11 8.04
N PRO A 2 2.66 7.15 7.91
CA PRO A 2 1.85 8.08 8.69
C PRO A 2 2.02 7.82 10.21
N PRO A 3 2.29 8.85 11.04
CA PRO A 3 2.64 8.65 12.45
C PRO A 3 1.57 7.89 13.25
N ILE A 4 0.30 8.19 13.00
CA ILE A 4 -0.84 7.49 13.64
C ILE A 4 -0.83 5.98 13.37
N LEU A 5 -0.39 5.57 12.18
CA LEU A 5 -0.32 4.16 11.81
C LEU A 5 0.91 3.50 12.45
N ASP A 6 2.03 4.23 12.55
CA ASP A 6 3.24 3.76 13.23
C ASP A 6 2.97 3.45 14.70
N ASP A 7 2.24 4.34 15.38
CA ASP A 7 1.86 4.15 16.78
C ASP A 7 0.92 2.95 16.95
N LEU A 8 -0.07 2.78 16.07
CA LEU A 8 -0.97 1.61 16.08
C LEU A 8 -0.22 0.30 15.83
N ILE A 9 0.73 0.28 14.89
CA ILE A 9 1.58 -0.89 14.62
C ILE A 9 2.42 -1.23 15.84
N ARG A 10 3.03 -0.23 16.48
CA ARG A 10 3.85 -0.39 17.68
C ARG A 10 3.03 -0.91 18.85
N GLU A 11 1.84 -0.35 19.07
CA GLU A 11 0.91 -0.79 20.09
C GLU A 11 0.50 -2.25 19.87
N HIS A 12 0.15 -2.63 18.64
CA HIS A 12 -0.21 -4.01 18.29
C HIS A 12 0.94 -4.99 18.50
N ALA A 13 2.16 -4.59 18.12
CA ALA A 13 3.36 -5.40 18.35
C ALA A 13 3.59 -5.66 19.85
N ASN A 14 3.43 -4.63 20.69
CA ASN A 14 3.59 -4.73 22.14
C ASN A 14 2.50 -5.59 22.79
N ARG A 15 1.22 -5.41 22.40
CA ARG A 15 0.08 -6.18 22.95
C ARG A 15 0.19 -7.67 22.64
N ARG A 16 0.72 -8.06 21.48
CA ARG A 16 0.93 -9.47 21.13
C ARG A 16 1.99 -10.13 22.01
N GLY A 17 3.08 -9.43 22.32
CA GLY A 17 4.14 -9.95 23.19
C GLY A 17 3.65 -10.28 24.61
N GLN A 18 2.49 -9.75 25.02
CA GLN A 18 1.89 -9.95 26.34
C GLN A 18 0.83 -11.07 26.38
N SER A 19 0.41 -11.62 25.24
CA SER A 19 -0.60 -12.69 25.18
C SER A 19 0.05 -14.07 25.22
N LEU A 20 -0.04 -14.73 26.38
CA LEU A 20 0.51 -16.09 26.63
C LEU A 20 0.03 -17.16 25.62
N HIS A 21 -1.11 -16.95 24.96
CA HIS A 21 -1.70 -17.88 23.98
C HIS A 21 -1.28 -17.61 22.53
N VAL A 22 -0.80 -16.40 22.23
CA VAL A 22 -0.35 -15.97 20.90
C VAL A 22 1.18 -15.92 20.83
N ALA A 23 1.86 -15.97 21.98
CA ALA A 23 3.31 -15.85 22.15
C ALA A 23 4.15 -17.04 21.65
N ARG A 24 3.57 -18.05 21.00
CA ARG A 24 4.37 -19.09 20.34
C ARG A 24 4.55 -18.79 18.86
N ASP A 25 5.47 -17.85 18.63
CA ASP A 25 6.31 -17.69 17.45
C ASP A 25 5.74 -18.27 16.14
N THR A 26 4.61 -17.69 15.69
CA THR A 26 4.00 -18.08 14.41
C THR A 26 4.68 -17.40 13.22
N GLY A 27 5.60 -16.46 13.45
CA GLY A 27 6.28 -15.67 12.42
C GLY A 27 5.41 -14.61 11.72
N TRP A 28 4.11 -14.51 12.01
CA TRP A 28 3.18 -13.63 11.29
C TRP A 28 2.91 -12.33 12.05
N PHE A 29 2.77 -11.19 11.35
CA PHE A 29 2.32 -9.93 11.97
C PHE A 29 0.79 -9.87 12.23
N PHE A 30 0.02 -10.91 11.92
CA PHE A 30 -1.38 -11.08 12.36
C PHE A 30 -1.65 -12.57 12.61
N PRO A 31 -1.72 -13.03 13.87
CA PRO A 31 -1.85 -14.43 14.18
C PRO A 31 -3.34 -14.82 14.08
N GLY A 32 -3.64 -15.93 13.42
CA GLY A 32 -4.99 -16.48 13.44
C GLY A 32 -5.29 -17.12 14.80
N GLY A 33 -6.57 -17.44 15.05
CA GLY A 33 -7.01 -18.15 16.26
C GLY A 33 -6.55 -19.62 16.34
N GLN A 34 -5.90 -20.16 15.31
CA GLN A 34 -5.31 -21.49 15.32
C GLN A 34 -3.78 -21.42 15.22
N PRO A 35 -3.04 -22.16 16.07
CA PRO A 35 -1.58 -22.26 15.97
C PRO A 35 -1.14 -22.63 14.54
N GLY A 36 -0.22 -21.87 13.97
CA GLY A 36 0.34 -22.11 12.63
C GLY A 36 -0.45 -21.57 11.43
N ARG A 37 -1.62 -20.92 11.65
CA ARG A 37 -2.39 -20.28 10.56
C ARG A 37 -2.35 -18.76 10.69
N HIS A 38 -2.03 -18.07 9.59
CA HIS A 38 -2.20 -16.62 9.50
C HIS A 38 -3.69 -16.28 9.62
N LEU A 39 -3.98 -15.08 10.11
CA LEU A 39 -5.35 -14.58 10.13
C LEU A 39 -5.86 -14.51 8.68
N ALA A 40 -6.92 -15.24 8.39
CA ALA A 40 -7.49 -15.26 7.04
C ALA A 40 -7.87 -13.83 6.62
N THR A 41 -7.47 -13.43 5.41
CA THR A 41 -7.71 -12.09 4.86
C THR A 41 -9.18 -11.67 4.96
N GLU A 42 -10.11 -12.62 4.79
CA GLU A 42 -11.54 -12.34 4.87
C GLU A 42 -12.01 -11.98 6.28
N ASN A 43 -11.40 -12.52 7.33
CA ASN A 43 -11.76 -12.16 8.71
C ASN A 43 -11.38 -10.71 9.00
N ILE A 44 -10.16 -10.29 8.65
CA ILE A 44 -9.73 -8.89 8.81
C ILE A 44 -10.62 -7.97 7.98
N ARG A 45 -10.90 -8.35 6.74
CA ARG A 45 -11.77 -7.57 5.85
C ARG A 45 -13.16 -7.39 6.47
N ARG A 46 -13.77 -8.47 6.96
CA ARG A 46 -15.08 -8.43 7.62
C ARG A 46 -15.06 -7.50 8.82
N ASP A 47 -14.07 -7.65 9.70
CA ASP A 47 -13.98 -6.88 10.93
C ASP A 47 -13.77 -5.38 10.63
N LEU A 48 -12.97 -5.04 9.61
CA LEU A 48 -12.81 -3.67 9.10
C LEU A 48 -14.13 -3.12 8.55
N VAL A 49 -14.86 -3.90 7.75
CA VAL A 49 -16.17 -3.48 7.21
C VAL A 49 -17.18 -3.25 8.33
N GLN A 50 -17.16 -4.06 9.38
CA GLN A 50 -18.05 -3.92 10.54
C GLN A 50 -17.82 -2.60 11.29
N ILE A 51 -16.59 -2.10 11.35
CA ILE A 51 -16.27 -0.78 11.93
C ILE A 51 -16.42 0.37 10.91
N GLY A 52 -17.01 0.11 9.74
CA GLY A 52 -17.28 1.11 8.70
C GLY A 52 -16.12 1.38 7.73
N VAL A 53 -14.99 0.69 7.89
CA VAL A 53 -13.85 0.80 6.98
C VAL A 53 -14.12 -0.07 5.76
N LYS A 54 -14.20 0.52 4.56
CA LYS A 54 -14.39 -0.20 3.30
C LYS A 54 -13.02 -0.42 2.63
N PRO A 55 -12.35 -1.58 2.82
CA PRO A 55 -10.93 -1.69 2.51
C PRO A 55 -10.62 -1.56 1.00
N HIS A 56 -11.49 -2.10 0.14
CA HIS A 56 -11.34 -1.99 -1.31
C HIS A 56 -11.53 -0.56 -1.82
N GLU A 57 -12.56 0.14 -1.33
CA GLU A 57 -12.82 1.53 -1.72
C GLU A 57 -11.71 2.46 -1.23
N ASN A 58 -11.28 2.29 0.02
CA ASN A 58 -10.18 3.05 0.59
C ASN A 58 -8.87 2.80 -0.16
N ARG A 59 -8.60 1.54 -0.56
CA ARG A 59 -7.44 1.20 -1.39
C ARG A 59 -7.49 1.89 -2.75
N LYS A 60 -8.64 1.86 -3.44
CA LYS A 60 -8.81 2.54 -4.72
C LYS A 60 -8.62 4.05 -4.58
N ALA A 61 -9.24 4.66 -3.57
CA ALA A 61 -9.11 6.10 -3.30
C ALA A 61 -7.66 6.49 -3.00
N ALA A 62 -6.95 5.73 -2.17
CA ALA A 62 -5.54 5.96 -1.90
C ALA A 62 -4.68 5.81 -3.16
N MET A 63 -4.97 4.81 -4.00
CA MET A 63 -4.24 4.60 -5.25
C MET A 63 -4.51 5.70 -6.27
N PHE A 64 -5.74 6.21 -6.33
CA PHE A 64 -6.11 7.38 -7.11
C PHE A 64 -5.36 8.64 -6.66
N GLN A 65 -5.34 8.90 -5.36
CA GLN A 65 -4.56 10.02 -4.80
C GLN A 65 -3.07 9.90 -5.12
N LEU A 66 -2.54 8.68 -5.05
CA LEU A 66 -1.15 8.40 -5.33
C LEU A 66 -0.82 8.58 -6.82
N ALA A 67 -1.66 8.04 -7.71
CA ALA A 67 -1.56 8.20 -9.15
C ALA A 67 -1.76 9.66 -9.61
N ALA A 68 -2.39 10.51 -8.79
CA ALA A 68 -2.52 11.94 -9.04
C ALA A 68 -1.28 12.74 -8.61
N ASN A 69 -0.42 12.19 -7.76
CA ASN A 69 0.76 12.87 -7.19
C ASN A 69 2.09 12.35 -7.74
N MET A 70 2.10 11.26 -8.49
CA MET A 70 3.32 10.75 -9.13
C MET A 70 3.09 10.21 -10.55
N PRO A 71 4.13 10.18 -11.39
CA PRO A 71 4.09 9.57 -12.72
C PRO A 71 3.85 8.05 -12.66
N ALA A 72 3.12 7.52 -13.64
CA ALA A 72 2.77 6.08 -13.73
C ALA A 72 3.97 5.11 -13.58
N PRO A 73 5.15 5.37 -14.15
CA PRO A 73 6.27 4.43 -14.03
C PRO A 73 6.87 4.40 -12.62
N VAL A 74 6.89 5.55 -11.94
CA VAL A 74 7.29 5.63 -10.52
C VAL A 74 6.26 4.91 -9.64
N LEU A 75 4.98 5.01 -10.00
CA LEU A 75 3.89 4.28 -9.34
C LEU A 75 4.01 2.75 -9.53
N ALA A 76 4.39 2.31 -10.73
CA ALA A 76 4.60 0.90 -11.06
C ALA A 76 5.72 0.30 -10.20
N GLU A 77 6.86 0.99 -10.12
CA GLU A 77 7.99 0.59 -9.28
C GLU A 77 7.62 0.59 -7.79
N LEU A 78 6.97 1.64 -7.29
CA LEU A 78 6.62 1.78 -5.88
C LEU A 78 5.61 0.72 -5.41
N LEU A 79 4.61 0.41 -6.23
CA LEU A 79 3.54 -0.53 -5.89
C LEU A 79 3.82 -1.96 -6.38
N GLY A 80 4.92 -2.19 -7.09
CA GLY A 80 5.24 -3.48 -7.72
C GLY A 80 4.16 -3.92 -8.72
N THR A 81 3.58 -2.97 -9.47
CA THR A 81 2.54 -3.25 -10.46
C THR A 81 3.07 -3.09 -11.88
N THR A 82 2.31 -3.55 -12.87
CA THR A 82 2.72 -3.43 -14.28
C THR A 82 2.57 -1.99 -14.76
N ASP A 83 3.43 -1.56 -15.69
CA ASP A 83 3.36 -0.23 -16.30
C ASP A 83 1.98 0.06 -16.91
N LYS A 84 1.37 -0.96 -17.53
CA LYS A 84 0.03 -0.87 -18.10
C LYS A 84 -1.02 -0.53 -17.04
N ASN A 85 -1.02 -1.27 -15.92
CA ASN A 85 -1.96 -1.01 -14.84
C ASN A 85 -1.72 0.39 -14.25
N ALA A 86 -0.47 0.76 -13.98
CA ALA A 86 -0.16 2.09 -13.47
C ALA A 86 -0.57 3.22 -14.43
N ALA A 87 -0.43 3.03 -15.75
CA ALA A 87 -0.88 3.97 -16.76
C ALA A 87 -2.41 4.12 -16.79
N ASP A 88 -3.15 3.02 -16.64
CA ASP A 88 -4.61 3.05 -16.55
C ASP A 88 -5.06 3.87 -15.32
N TRP A 89 -4.40 3.71 -14.17
CA TRP A 89 -4.69 4.50 -12.97
C TRP A 89 -4.33 5.98 -13.11
N ALA A 90 -3.19 6.29 -13.73
CA ALA A 90 -2.81 7.67 -14.01
C ALA A 90 -3.79 8.35 -14.97
N ARG A 91 -4.31 7.62 -15.97
CA ARG A 91 -5.35 8.10 -16.89
C ARG A 91 -6.65 8.40 -16.15
N LEU A 92 -7.10 7.48 -15.30
CA LEU A 92 -8.31 7.67 -14.50
C LEU A 92 -8.17 8.78 -13.45
N ALA A 93 -6.95 9.08 -12.99
CA ALA A 93 -6.64 10.17 -12.07
C ALA A 93 -6.55 11.57 -12.75
N ALA A 94 -6.64 11.63 -14.09
CA ALA A 94 -6.74 12.85 -14.90
C ALA A 94 -5.70 13.96 -14.57
N ARG A 95 -4.41 13.61 -14.52
CA ARG A 95 -3.31 14.58 -14.33
C ARG A 95 -2.38 14.60 -15.54
N ASP A 96 -1.96 15.81 -15.93
CA ASP A 96 -0.98 16.03 -16.98
C ASP A 96 0.44 15.86 -16.41
N TRP A 97 1.13 14.82 -16.86
CA TRP A 97 2.49 14.47 -16.44
C TRP A 97 3.55 14.99 -17.41
N GLY A 98 3.23 15.97 -18.26
CA GLY A 98 4.14 16.50 -19.28
C GLY A 98 5.54 16.85 -18.77
N ALA A 99 5.64 17.43 -17.56
CA ALA A 99 6.92 17.76 -16.94
C ALA A 99 7.81 16.53 -16.64
N TYR A 100 7.21 15.39 -16.27
CA TYR A 100 7.97 14.16 -16.03
C TYR A 100 8.49 13.53 -17.33
N ILE A 101 7.68 13.55 -18.38
CA ILE A 101 8.09 13.05 -19.71
C ILE A 101 9.23 13.89 -20.25
N GLN A 102 9.18 15.22 -20.07
CA GLN A 102 10.27 16.12 -20.42
C GLN A 102 11.56 15.77 -19.67
N HIS A 103 11.48 15.64 -18.34
CA HIS A 103 12.64 15.31 -17.51
C HIS A 103 13.26 13.95 -17.84
N ARG A 104 12.43 12.94 -18.11
CA ARG A 104 12.91 11.61 -18.53
C ARG A 104 13.60 11.66 -19.90
N THR A 105 13.06 12.43 -20.83
CA THR A 105 13.64 12.57 -22.18
C THR A 105 15.00 13.25 -22.10
N GLU A 106 15.16 14.25 -21.22
CA GLU A 106 16.44 14.91 -20.93
C GLU A 106 17.47 13.94 -20.32
N MET A 107 17.05 13.02 -19.46
CA MET A 107 17.93 11.98 -18.90
C MET A 107 18.38 10.95 -19.95
N MET A 108 17.52 10.60 -20.90
CA MET A 108 17.83 9.61 -21.94
C MET A 108 18.62 10.18 -23.13
N CYS A 109 18.50 11.49 -23.39
CA CYS A 109 19.28 12.18 -24.41
C CYS A 109 20.05 13.33 -23.74
N PRO A 110 21.23 13.06 -23.15
CA PRO A 110 22.03 14.13 -22.57
C PRO A 110 22.34 15.15 -23.66
N ARG A 111 21.96 16.39 -23.38
CA ARG A 111 22.16 17.56 -24.25
C ARG A 111 23.63 17.63 -24.66
N ARG A 112 23.93 17.14 -25.87
CA ARG A 112 25.27 17.18 -26.45
C ARG A 112 25.64 18.66 -26.60
N SER A 113 26.58 19.12 -25.77
CA SER A 113 27.21 20.45 -25.89
C SER A 113 28.23 20.44 -27.02
#